data_AF-A0A7V0ZIX8-F1
#
_entry.id   AF-A0A7V0ZIX8-F1
#
_cell.length_a   1.000
_cell.length_b   1.000
_cell.length_c   1.000
_cell.angle_alpha   90.00
_cell.angle_beta   90.00
_cell.angle_gamma   90.00
#
_symmetry.space_group_name_H-M   'P 1'
#
loop_
_entity.id
_entity.type
_entity.pdbx_description
1 polymer ?
#
loop_
_entity_poly.entity_id
_entity_poly.type
_entity_poly.pdbx_seq_one_letter_code
_entity_poly.pdbx_strand_id
1 'polypeptide(L)'
;MKKIIVIVLLTGFGFAQTIDSLSVKSPKKAALYAALFPGMGQAYNGKIFKSALLLSLEIGVIYQWSLNGDIYKKYDTGDYALSKHRYLEKRNKYAWWAVFVYVYGLLDAVVDAHLSPFNEVMNENLEESETNSKNE
;
A
#
# COMPACT_ATOMS: atom_id res chain seq x y z
N MET A 1 11.83 -6.59 -26.11
CA MET A 1 12.10 -5.50 -25.16
C MET A 1 11.38 -4.20 -25.54
N LYS A 2 10.06 -4.25 -25.82
CA LYS A 2 9.26 -3.05 -26.20
C LYS A 2 7.94 -2.90 -25.41
N LYS A 3 7.69 -3.76 -24.41
CA LYS A 3 6.43 -3.77 -23.64
C LYS A 3 6.51 -3.09 -22.27
N ILE A 4 7.69 -2.63 -21.85
CA ILE A 4 7.89 -2.02 -20.52
C ILE A 4 7.79 -0.47 -20.57
N ILE A 5 8.00 0.14 -21.74
CA ILE A 5 8.01 1.61 -21.90
C ILE A 5 6.60 2.23 -21.78
N VAL A 6 5.54 1.45 -21.98
CA VAL A 6 4.16 1.98 -21.92
C VAL A 6 3.67 2.20 -20.47
N ILE A 7 4.29 1.57 -19.47
CA ILE A 7 3.86 1.70 -18.06
C ILE A 7 4.46 2.94 -17.37
N VAL A 8 5.55 3.52 -17.91
CA VAL A 8 6.22 4.69 -17.31
C VAL A 8 5.63 6.03 -17.79
N LEU A 9 4.87 6.06 -18.89
CA LEU A 9 4.33 7.31 -19.46
C LEU A 9 2.98 7.77 -18.87
N LEU A 10 2.36 7.00 -17.97
CA LEU A 10 1.08 7.34 -17.32
C LEU A 10 1.22 8.05 -15.96
N THR A 11 2.45 8.31 -15.48
CA THR A 11 2.69 8.95 -14.17
C THR A 11 2.72 10.49 -14.21
N GLY A 12 2.40 11.11 -15.36
CA GLY A 12 2.58 12.56 -15.58
C GLY A 12 1.37 13.46 -15.29
N PHE A 13 0.17 12.93 -15.07
CA PHE A 13 -1.05 13.74 -14.91
C PHE A 13 -1.85 13.24 -13.70
N GLY A 14 -1.73 13.89 -12.53
CA GLY A 14 -2.70 13.62 -11.44
C GLY A 14 -2.31 13.91 -9.99
N PHE A 15 -1.12 14.44 -9.68
CA PHE A 15 -0.75 14.74 -8.27
C PHE A 15 -1.29 16.08 -7.75
N ALA A 16 -2.49 16.48 -8.18
CA ALA A 16 -3.23 17.57 -7.54
C ALA A 16 -4.44 16.96 -6.81
N GLN A 17 -4.18 16.22 -5.73
CA GLN A 17 -5.22 15.80 -4.79
C GLN A 17 -5.19 16.75 -3.60
N THR A 18 -6.12 17.70 -3.54
CA THR A 18 -6.45 18.41 -2.31
C THR A 18 -7.29 17.46 -1.45
N ILE A 19 -6.63 16.54 -0.74
CA ILE A 19 -7.28 15.72 0.26
C ILE A 19 -7.65 16.65 1.42
N ASP A 20 -8.93 16.75 1.75
CA ASP A 20 -9.38 17.47 2.94
C ASP A 20 -8.86 16.73 4.20
N SER A 21 -7.71 17.20 4.68
CA SER A 21 -6.92 16.60 5.74
C SER A 21 -7.51 16.85 7.14
N LEU A 22 -8.61 17.60 7.24
CA LEU A 22 -9.23 18.02 8.50
C LEU A 22 -10.30 17.04 9.03
N SER A 23 -10.56 15.92 8.32
CA SER A 23 -11.51 14.91 8.83
C SER A 23 -10.79 13.78 9.57
N VAL A 24 -11.09 13.66 10.88
CA VAL A 24 -10.63 12.54 11.72
C VAL A 24 -11.07 11.21 11.10
N LYS A 25 -10.11 10.32 10.82
CA LYS A 25 -10.32 9.02 10.20
C LYS A 25 -10.55 7.96 11.27
N SER A 26 -11.41 6.99 10.97
CA SER A 26 -11.67 5.88 11.89
C SER A 26 -10.69 4.72 11.64
N PRO A 27 -9.86 4.33 12.63
CA PRO A 27 -8.93 3.21 12.48
C PRO A 27 -9.62 1.88 12.16
N LYS A 28 -10.83 1.67 12.70
CA LYS A 28 -11.64 0.47 12.42
C LYS A 28 -12.07 0.41 10.95
N LYS A 29 -12.46 1.55 10.37
CA LYS A 29 -12.81 1.63 8.95
C LYS A 29 -11.57 1.42 8.08
N ALA A 30 -10.45 2.05 8.42
CA ALA A 30 -9.18 1.86 7.71
C ALA A 30 -8.74 0.38 7.70
N ALA A 31 -8.84 -0.30 8.85
CA ALA A 31 -8.58 -1.73 8.96
C ALA A 31 -9.49 -2.56 8.04
N LEU A 32 -10.79 -2.29 8.06
CA LEU A 32 -11.77 -3.01 7.24
C LEU A 32 -11.50 -2.81 5.74
N TYR A 33 -11.24 -1.58 5.31
CA TYR A 33 -10.88 -1.31 3.91
C TYR A 33 -9.56 -1.98 3.52
N ALA A 34 -8.52 -1.90 4.34
CA ALA A 34 -7.24 -2.56 4.07
C ALA A 34 -7.35 -4.09 4.04
N ALA A 35 -8.21 -4.67 4.88
CA ALA A 35 -8.43 -6.12 4.91
C ALA A 35 -9.11 -6.63 3.65
N LEU A 36 -10.05 -5.85 3.08
CA LEU A 36 -10.75 -6.21 1.85
C LEU A 36 -9.82 -6.24 0.63
N PHE A 37 -8.94 -5.25 0.52
CA PHE A 37 -8.05 -5.15 -0.62
C PHE A 37 -6.77 -4.37 -0.29
N PRO A 38 -5.60 -4.82 -0.80
CA PRO A 38 -4.33 -4.09 -0.64
C PRO A 38 -4.45 -2.65 -1.16
N GLY A 39 -4.00 -1.68 -0.36
CA GLY A 39 -4.05 -0.27 -0.71
C GLY A 39 -5.36 0.46 -0.39
N MET A 40 -6.47 -0.24 -0.13
CA MET A 40 -7.77 0.43 0.13
C MET A 40 -7.80 1.20 1.46
N GLY A 41 -7.13 0.73 2.51
CA GLY A 41 -7.02 1.49 3.76
C GLY A 41 -6.26 2.81 3.59
N GLN A 42 -5.22 2.81 2.76
CA GLN A 42 -4.49 4.04 2.42
C GLN A 42 -5.33 4.98 1.55
N ALA A 43 -6.15 4.45 0.64
CA ALA A 43 -7.11 5.24 -0.12
C ALA A 43 -8.16 5.89 0.81
N TYR A 44 -8.67 5.16 1.81
CA TYR A 44 -9.58 5.69 2.84
C TYR A 44 -8.94 6.84 3.66
N ASN A 45 -7.66 6.72 3.96
CA ASN A 45 -6.89 7.79 4.63
C ASN A 45 -6.56 8.97 3.70
N GLY A 46 -6.99 8.93 2.43
CA GLY A 46 -6.68 9.95 1.41
C GLY A 46 -5.25 9.88 0.88
N LYS A 47 -4.46 8.89 1.26
CA LYS A 47 -3.06 8.76 0.83
C LYS A 47 -2.97 7.96 -0.48
N ILE A 48 -3.45 8.57 -1.57
CA ILE A 48 -3.55 7.92 -2.90
C ILE A 48 -2.19 7.42 -3.42
N PHE A 49 -1.11 8.21 -3.24
CA PHE A 49 0.23 7.77 -3.65
C PHE A 49 0.69 6.52 -2.89
N LYS A 50 0.49 6.48 -1.56
CA LYS A 50 0.81 5.31 -0.74
C LYS A 50 -0.03 4.10 -1.16
N SER A 51 -1.33 4.30 -1.40
CA SER A 51 -2.24 3.27 -1.88
C SER A 51 -1.76 2.65 -3.20
N ALA A 52 -1.41 3.49 -4.19
CA ALA A 52 -0.90 3.05 -5.49
C ALA A 52 0.43 2.29 -5.37
N LEU A 53 1.35 2.76 -4.53
CA LEU A 53 2.61 2.09 -4.26
C LEU A 53 2.39 0.69 -3.65
N LEU A 54 1.57 0.61 -2.60
CA LEU A 54 1.28 -0.64 -1.91
C LEU A 54 0.59 -1.66 -2.83
N LEU A 55 -0.38 -1.20 -3.63
CA LEU A 55 -1.06 -2.04 -4.61
C LEU A 55 -0.10 -2.56 -5.68
N SER A 56 0.81 -1.71 -6.17
CA SER A 56 1.82 -2.09 -7.16
C SER A 56 2.79 -3.13 -6.62
N LEU A 57 3.22 -2.98 -5.35
CA LEU A 57 4.07 -3.95 -4.67
C LEU A 57 3.36 -5.30 -4.52
N GLU A 58 2.12 -5.31 -4.05
CA GLU A 58 1.34 -6.53 -3.87
C GLU A 58 1.16 -7.27 -5.20
N ILE A 59 0.75 -6.55 -6.27
CA ILE A 59 0.63 -7.11 -7.62
C ILE A 59 1.97 -7.69 -8.09
N GLY A 60 3.08 -6.97 -7.90
CA GLY A 60 4.40 -7.41 -8.31
C GLY A 60 4.84 -8.70 -7.62
N VAL A 61 4.59 -8.81 -6.31
CA VAL A 61 4.93 -9.99 -5.52
C VAL A 61 4.06 -11.19 -5.91
N ILE A 62 2.75 -11.01 -6.05
CA ILE A 62 1.82 -12.06 -6.48
C ILE A 62 2.15 -12.54 -7.90
N TYR A 63 2.44 -11.62 -8.82
CA TYR A 63 2.87 -11.96 -10.18
C TYR A 63 4.11 -12.85 -10.16
N GLN A 64 5.09 -12.47 -9.34
CA GLN A 64 6.33 -13.22 -9.25
C GLN A 64 6.14 -14.58 -8.56
N TRP A 65 5.24 -14.68 -7.57
CA TRP A 65 4.83 -15.94 -6.99
C TRP A 65 4.21 -16.88 -8.03
N SER A 66 3.24 -16.38 -8.82
CA SER A 66 2.58 -17.14 -9.89
C SER A 66 3.57 -17.61 -10.95
N LEU A 67 4.43 -16.70 -11.45
CA LEU A 67 5.38 -17.02 -12.51
C LEU A 67 6.35 -18.15 -12.09
N ASN A 68 6.92 -18.08 -10.88
CA ASN A 68 7.81 -19.14 -10.39
C ASN A 68 7.05 -20.44 -10.12
N GLY A 69 5.78 -20.36 -9.69
CA GLY A 69 4.91 -21.52 -9.53
C GLY A 69 4.62 -22.23 -10.86
N ASP A 70 4.35 -21.47 -11.92
CA ASP A 70 4.08 -22.01 -13.25
C ASP A 70 5.32 -22.64 -13.88
N ILE A 71 6.49 -22.01 -13.74
CA ILE A 71 7.76 -22.59 -14.18
C ILE A 71 8.05 -23.88 -13.42
N TYR A 72 7.86 -23.90 -12.09
CA TYR A 72 8.06 -25.10 -11.29
C TYR A 72 7.19 -26.27 -11.76
N LYS A 73 5.91 -26.01 -12.12
CA LYS A 73 4.97 -27.03 -12.62
C LYS A 73 5.36 -27.54 -14.01
N LYS A 74 5.84 -26.68 -14.90
CA LYS A 74 6.17 -27.01 -16.30
C LYS A 74 7.64 -27.36 -16.51
N TYR A 75 8.41 -27.45 -15.43
CA TYR A 75 9.87 -27.56 -15.45
C TYR A 75 10.35 -28.70 -16.36
N ASP A 76 9.72 -29.87 -16.27
CA ASP A 76 10.18 -31.09 -16.94
C ASP A 76 9.92 -31.06 -18.47
N THR A 77 9.16 -30.07 -18.96
CA THR A 77 8.78 -29.91 -20.37
C THR A 77 9.45 -28.72 -21.05
N GLY A 78 10.21 -27.91 -20.30
CA GLY A 78 10.81 -26.67 -20.81
C GLY A 78 12.30 -26.59 -20.53
N ASP A 79 12.97 -25.72 -21.27
CA ASP A 79 14.36 -25.35 -21.01
C ASP A 79 14.38 -24.07 -20.14
N TYR A 80 14.93 -24.19 -18.94
CA TYR A 80 14.94 -23.13 -17.94
C TYR A 80 16.34 -22.94 -17.37
N ALA A 81 16.73 -21.68 -17.17
CA ALA A 81 18.10 -21.32 -16.78
C ALA A 81 18.50 -21.69 -15.33
N LEU A 82 17.54 -22.01 -14.46
CA LEU A 82 17.78 -22.33 -13.04
C LEU A 82 17.26 -23.73 -12.73
N SER A 83 17.76 -24.36 -11.67
CA SER A 83 17.25 -25.67 -11.25
C SER A 83 15.80 -25.59 -10.75
N LYS A 84 15.05 -26.69 -10.90
CA LYS A 84 13.66 -26.85 -10.43
C LYS A 84 13.49 -26.42 -8.96
N HIS A 85 14.44 -26.80 -8.12
CA HIS A 85 14.44 -26.46 -6.69
C HIS A 85 14.50 -24.93 -6.46
N ARG A 86 15.28 -24.19 -7.25
CA ARG A 86 15.39 -22.73 -7.13
C ARG A 86 14.07 -22.03 -7.46
N TYR A 87 13.28 -22.56 -8.40
CA TYR A 87 11.94 -22.03 -8.68
C TYR A 87 10.96 -22.31 -7.54
N LEU A 88 11.07 -23.46 -6.87
CA LEU A 88 10.29 -23.77 -5.67
C LEU A 88 10.61 -22.81 -4.51
N GLU A 89 11.90 -22.58 -4.25
CA GLU A 89 12.36 -21.61 -3.25
C GLU A 89 11.86 -20.20 -3.56
N LYS A 90 11.98 -19.75 -4.81
CA LYS A 90 11.49 -18.44 -5.24
C LYS A 90 9.99 -18.33 -5.03
N ARG A 91 9.20 -19.32 -5.45
CA ARG A 91 7.75 -19.37 -5.22
C ARG A 91 7.43 -19.20 -3.73
N ASN A 92 8.06 -19.98 -2.86
CA ASN A 92 7.83 -19.89 -1.41
C ASN A 92 8.25 -18.53 -0.84
N LYS A 93 9.39 -18.01 -1.29
CA LYS A 93 9.87 -16.68 -0.90
C LYS A 93 8.85 -15.59 -1.26
N TYR A 94 8.33 -15.59 -2.48
CA TYR A 94 7.34 -14.58 -2.90
C TYR A 94 5.97 -14.78 -2.24
N ALA A 95 5.58 -16.01 -1.91
CA ALA A 95 4.38 -16.25 -1.09
C ALA A 95 4.51 -15.59 0.30
N TRP A 96 5.66 -15.74 0.96
CA TRP A 96 5.93 -15.05 2.23
C TRP A 96 5.96 -13.54 2.07
N TRP A 97 6.59 -13.02 1.02
CA TRP A 97 6.57 -11.59 0.75
C TRP A 97 5.15 -11.04 0.54
N ALA A 98 4.24 -11.79 -0.10
CA ALA A 98 2.86 -11.33 -0.29
C ALA A 98 2.17 -11.16 1.06
N VAL A 99 2.33 -12.13 1.96
CA VAL A 99 1.80 -12.04 3.32
C VAL A 99 2.39 -10.83 4.07
N PHE A 100 3.70 -10.61 3.98
CA PHE A 100 4.35 -9.47 4.63
C PHE A 100 3.89 -8.12 4.09
N VAL A 101 3.79 -7.95 2.77
CA VAL A 101 3.35 -6.70 2.14
C VAL A 101 1.89 -6.42 2.48
N TYR A 102 1.02 -7.43 2.42
CA TYR A 102 -0.38 -7.32 2.81
C TYR A 102 -0.54 -6.86 4.27
N VAL A 103 0.11 -7.55 5.22
CA VAL A 103 0.02 -7.19 6.64
C VAL A 103 0.64 -5.82 6.92
N TYR A 104 1.79 -5.51 6.31
CA TYR A 104 2.43 -4.21 6.43
C TYR A 104 1.50 -3.09 5.97
N GLY A 105 0.88 -3.26 4.81
CA GLY A 105 -0.07 -2.29 4.26
C GLY A 105 -1.30 -2.06 5.12
N LEU A 106 -1.80 -3.13 5.74
CA LEU A 106 -2.91 -3.06 6.69
C LEU A 106 -2.52 -2.28 7.94
N LEU A 107 -1.36 -2.59 8.55
CA LEU A 107 -0.88 -1.90 9.74
C LEU A 107 -0.59 -0.42 9.46
N ASP A 108 0.08 -0.11 8.35
CA ASP A 108 0.37 1.28 7.95
C ASP A 108 -0.93 2.11 7.80
N ALA A 109 -1.99 1.52 7.23
CA ALA A 109 -3.28 2.20 7.11
C ALA A 109 -3.98 2.41 8.46
N VAL A 110 -3.90 1.44 9.37
CA VAL A 110 -4.49 1.56 10.70
C VAL A 110 -3.76 2.62 11.53
N VAL A 111 -2.43 2.61 11.51
CA VAL A 111 -1.60 3.60 12.21
C VAL A 111 -1.84 4.99 11.64
N ASP A 112 -1.87 5.14 10.31
CA ASP A 112 -2.15 6.41 9.65
C ASP A 112 -3.54 6.98 10.01
N ALA A 113 -4.54 6.11 10.15
CA ALA A 113 -5.87 6.54 10.59
C ALA A 113 -5.89 6.92 12.08
N HIS A 114 -5.12 6.22 12.92
CA HIS A 114 -5.03 6.54 14.35
C HIS A 114 -4.34 7.88 14.60
N LEU A 115 -3.39 8.24 13.74
CA LEU A 115 -2.63 9.48 13.83
C LEU A 115 -3.26 10.65 13.05
N SER A 116 -4.44 10.48 12.43
CA SER A 116 -5.07 11.57 11.69
C SER A 116 -5.35 12.85 12.49
N PRO A 117 -5.75 12.82 13.78
CA PRO A 117 -6.01 14.06 14.55
C PRO A 117 -4.73 14.73 15.07
N PHE A 118 -3.57 14.07 15.03
CA PHE A 118 -2.34 14.57 15.64
C PHE A 118 -1.91 15.93 15.07
N ASN A 119 -1.98 16.10 13.76
CA ASN A 119 -1.55 17.34 13.11
C ASN A 119 -2.45 18.55 13.45
N GLU A 120 -3.73 18.31 13.70
CA GLU A 120 -4.69 19.35 14.07
C GLU A 120 -4.38 19.88 15.47
N VAL A 121 -4.25 18.98 16.44
CA VAL A 121 -3.93 19.30 17.84
C VAL A 121 -2.59 20.03 17.97
N MET A 122 -1.60 19.67 17.14
CA MET A 122 -0.27 20.30 17.21
C MET A 122 -0.20 21.66 16.53
N ASN A 123 -1.11 21.98 15.61
CA ASN A 123 -1.13 23.25 14.88
C ASN A 123 -2.09 24.28 15.48
N GLU A 124 -2.84 23.92 16.52
CA GLU A 124 -3.73 24.83 17.21
C GLU A 124 -2.93 25.95 17.91
N ASN A 125 -3.27 27.21 17.64
CA ASN A 125 -2.62 28.35 18.28
C ASN A 125 -3.06 28.44 19.74
N LEU A 126 -2.15 28.07 20.65
CA LEU A 126 -2.39 28.07 22.10
C LEU A 126 -2.91 29.44 22.61
N GLU A 127 -2.39 30.54 22.07
CA GLU A 127 -2.79 31.91 22.46
C GLU A 127 -4.24 32.26 22.04
N GLU A 128 -4.70 31.75 20.90
CA GLU A 128 -6.06 31.98 20.40
C GLU A 128 -7.09 31.13 21.17
N SER A 129 -6.71 29.90 21.55
CA SER A 129 -7.52 29.01 22.39
C SER A 129 -7.75 29.56 23.81
N GLU A 130 -6.70 30.12 24.44
CA GLU A 130 -6.82 30.71 25.78
C GLU A 130 -7.71 31.96 25.79
N THR A 131 -7.63 32.78 24.72
CA THR A 131 -8.40 34.02 24.62
C THR A 131 -9.90 33.72 24.43
N ASN A 132 -10.26 32.70 23.64
CA ASN A 132 -11.65 32.26 23.52
C ASN A 132 -12.21 31.63 24.81
N SER A 133 -11.39 30.87 25.55
CA SER A 133 -11.83 30.25 26.82
C SER A 133 -12.12 31.23 27.97
N LYS A 134 -11.53 32.45 27.93
CA LYS A 134 -11.73 33.50 28.95
C LYS A 134 -12.90 34.44 28.63
N ASN A 135 -13.41 34.38 27.39
CA ASN A 135 -14.48 35.25 26.89
C ASN A 135 -15.86 34.57 26.87
N GLU A 136 -15.93 33.28 27.23
CA GLU A 136 -17.16 32.53 27.54
C GLU A 136 -17.36 32.43 29.06
#